data_AF-U5LRT8-F1
#
_entry.id   AF-U5LRT8-F1
#
_cell.length_a   1.000
_cell.length_b   1.000
_cell.length_c   1.000
_cell.angle_alpha   90.00
_cell.angle_beta   90.00
_cell.angle_gamma   90.00
#
_symmetry.space_group_name_H-M   'P 1'
#
loop_
_entity.id
_entity.type
_entity.pdbx_description
1 polymer ?
#
loop_
_entity_poly.entity_id
_entity_poly.type
_entity_poly.pdbx_seq_one_letter_code
_entity_poly.pdbx_strand_id
1 'polypeptide(L)'
;TAQLFKKLDIGFLDTVDYLGLGAIFSATDSVCTLQVLDQEETPLLYSLVFGEGVVNDATSIVLFNAILRFDLSHITSSSAIHLLGNFFYLFGTSTALGIAVGLISAYIIKKLYFGRHSTDREVALM
;
A
#
# COMPACT_ATOMS: atom_id res chain seq x y z
N THR A 1 -9.36 -26.23 23.00
CA THR A 1 -8.76 -25.46 21.90
C THR A 1 -8.14 -26.35 20.84
N ALA A 2 -7.24 -27.30 21.18
CA ALA A 2 -6.61 -28.22 20.21
C ALA A 2 -7.58 -29.12 19.41
N GLN A 3 -8.68 -29.60 20.02
CA GLN A 3 -9.69 -30.41 19.32
C GLN A 3 -10.53 -29.63 18.30
N LEU A 4 -10.67 -28.31 18.46
CA LEU A 4 -11.42 -27.46 17.53
C LEU A 4 -10.62 -27.24 16.25
N PHE A 5 -9.32 -26.94 16.38
CA PHE A 5 -8.39 -26.81 15.26
C PHE A 5 -8.30 -28.08 14.41
N LYS A 6 -8.25 -29.24 15.08
CA LYS A 6 -8.22 -30.55 14.40
C LYS A 6 -9.51 -30.87 13.61
N LYS A 7 -10.63 -30.23 13.94
CA LYS A 7 -11.92 -30.40 13.26
C LYS A 7 -12.10 -29.43 12.08
N LEU A 8 -11.30 -28.37 12.04
CA LEU A 8 -11.28 -27.33 11.01
C LEU A 8 -10.23 -27.61 9.90
N ASP A 9 -9.50 -28.72 9.98
CA ASP A 9 -8.38 -29.08 9.08
C ASP A 9 -7.30 -27.98 8.94
N ILE A 10 -7.21 -27.11 9.95
CA ILE A 10 -6.14 -26.12 10.05
C ILE A 10 -4.95 -26.91 10.59
N GLY A 11 -4.10 -27.37 9.69
CA GLY A 11 -2.79 -27.95 10.02
C GLY A 11 -1.94 -26.98 10.85
N PHE A 12 -0.77 -27.44 11.29
CA PHE A 12 0.21 -26.50 11.86
C PHE A 12 0.64 -25.53 10.76
N LEU A 13 0.40 -24.24 10.98
CA LEU A 13 0.83 -23.17 10.09
C LEU A 13 2.35 -23.08 10.09
N ASP A 14 2.95 -22.87 8.92
CA ASP A 14 4.38 -22.67 8.81
C ASP A 14 4.76 -21.25 9.25
N THR A 15 6.07 -21.03 9.48
CA THR A 15 6.55 -19.70 9.90
C THR A 15 6.24 -18.60 8.87
N VAL A 16 6.18 -18.97 7.58
CA VAL A 16 5.75 -18.07 6.49
C VAL A 16 4.31 -17.63 6.69
N ASP A 17 3.43 -18.54 7.07
CA ASP A 17 2.00 -18.24 7.25
C ASP A 17 1.78 -17.28 8.42
N TYR A 18 2.51 -17.46 9.53
CA TYR A 18 2.45 -16.54 10.66
C TYR A 18 2.94 -15.13 10.30
N LEU A 19 4.05 -15.02 9.55
CA LEU A 19 4.57 -13.74 9.08
C LEU A 19 3.62 -13.09 8.07
N GLY A 20 3.08 -13.86 7.13
CA GLY A 20 2.14 -13.39 6.13
C GLY A 20 0.84 -12.88 6.76
N LEU A 21 0.31 -13.61 7.73
CA LEU A 21 -0.87 -13.21 8.49
C LEU A 21 -0.60 -11.95 9.34
N GLY A 22 0.59 -11.81 9.90
CA GLY A 22 1.04 -10.56 10.53
C GLY A 22 1.09 -9.37 9.56
N ALA A 23 1.59 -9.57 8.34
CA ALA A 23 1.59 -8.53 7.32
C ALA A 23 0.18 -8.14 6.89
N ILE A 24 -0.74 -9.10 6.75
CA ILE A 24 -2.15 -8.83 6.42
C ILE A 24 -2.83 -8.03 7.54
N PHE A 25 -2.64 -8.42 8.80
CA PHE A 25 -3.24 -7.71 9.94
C PHE A 25 -2.57 -6.39 10.28
N SER A 26 -1.38 -6.11 9.73
CA SER A 26 -0.72 -4.82 9.88
C SER A 26 -1.47 -3.71 9.14
N ALA A 27 -2.18 -4.02 8.06
CA ALA A 27 -2.96 -3.04 7.31
C ALA A 27 -4.15 -2.53 8.15
N THR A 28 -4.10 -1.26 8.54
CA THR A 28 -5.14 -0.58 9.33
C THR A 28 -6.13 0.10 8.39
N ASP A 29 -7.42 -0.17 8.57
CA ASP A 29 -8.47 0.57 7.87
C ASP A 29 -8.78 1.87 8.60
N SER A 30 -8.24 2.98 8.08
CA SER A 30 -8.51 4.32 8.62
C SER A 30 -9.79 4.95 8.09
N VAL A 31 -10.50 4.33 7.13
CA VAL A 31 -11.69 4.92 6.49
C VAL A 31 -12.80 5.16 7.50
N CYS A 32 -13.05 4.22 8.41
CA CYS A 32 -14.05 4.37 9.47
C CYS A 32 -13.73 5.56 10.40
N THR A 33 -12.45 5.77 10.73
CA THR A 33 -12.04 6.91 11.57
C THR A 33 -12.16 8.24 10.84
N LEU A 34 -11.85 8.27 9.53
CA LEU A 34 -11.97 9.47 8.70
C LEU A 34 -13.42 9.91 8.47
N GLN A 35 -14.40 9.01 8.60
CA GLN A 35 -15.82 9.35 8.51
C GLN A 35 -16.34 10.10 9.74
N VAL A 36 -15.66 9.96 10.87
CA VAL A 36 -16.04 10.60 12.15
C VAL A 36 -15.20 11.86 12.39
N LEU A 37 -13.99 11.92 11.85
CA LEU A 37 -13.11 13.07 11.92
C LEU A 37 -13.57 14.20 11.00
N ASP A 38 -13.82 15.36 11.58
CA ASP A 38 -14.10 16.58 10.83
C ASP A 38 -12.79 17.24 10.37
N GLN A 39 -12.69 17.48 9.05
CA GLN A 39 -11.52 18.05 8.42
C GLN A 39 -11.36 19.56 8.69
N GLU A 40 -12.44 20.27 9.01
CA GLU A 40 -12.42 21.70 9.35
C GLU A 40 -12.02 21.91 10.80
N GLU A 41 -12.49 21.06 11.72
CA GLU A 41 -12.10 21.14 13.14
C GLU A 41 -10.68 20.60 13.39
N THR A 42 -10.27 19.51 12.74
CA THR A 42 -8.99 18.82 13.00
C THR A 42 -8.20 18.46 11.73
N PRO A 43 -7.80 19.45 10.90
CA PRO A 43 -7.19 19.21 9.58
C PRO A 43 -5.89 18.40 9.64
N LEU A 44 -5.07 18.61 10.68
CA LEU A 44 -3.81 17.88 10.86
C LEU A 44 -4.04 16.40 11.16
N LEU A 45 -4.99 16.11 12.06
CA LEU A 45 -5.29 14.74 12.47
C LEU A 45 -5.92 13.96 11.31
N TYR A 46 -6.84 14.58 10.58
CA TYR A 46 -7.42 14.03 9.36
C TYR A 46 -6.32 13.65 8.34
N SER A 47 -5.42 14.59 8.04
CA SER A 47 -4.36 14.38 7.04
C SER A 47 -3.37 13.30 7.47
N LEU A 48 -3.05 13.23 8.78
CA LEU A 48 -2.13 12.24 9.32
C LEU A 48 -2.72 10.82 9.26
N VAL A 49 -3.97 10.65 9.72
CA VAL A 49 -4.67 9.36 9.73
C VAL A 49 -4.94 8.85 8.31
N PHE A 50 -5.27 9.76 7.39
CA PHE A 50 -5.36 9.43 5.96
C PHE A 50 -4.02 8.98 5.40
N GLY A 51 -2.96 9.76 5.63
CA GLY A 51 -1.62 9.45 5.15
C GLY A 51 -1.07 8.14 5.71
N GLU A 52 -1.25 7.91 7.01
CA GLU A 52 -0.86 6.67 7.68
C GLU A 52 -1.55 5.45 7.05
N GLY A 53 -2.88 5.49 6.91
CA GLY A 53 -3.63 4.36 6.33
C GLY A 53 -3.20 4.02 4.90
N VAL A 54 -3.02 5.04 4.05
CA VAL A 54 -2.60 4.84 2.65
C VAL A 54 -1.18 4.28 2.57
N VAL A 55 -0.24 4.81 3.36
CA VAL A 55 1.15 4.31 3.38
C VAL A 55 1.19 2.90 3.95
N ASN A 56 0.43 2.63 5.02
CA ASN A 56 0.40 1.36 5.70
C ASN A 56 -0.14 0.23 4.79
N ASP A 57 -1.21 0.48 4.05
CA ASP A 57 -1.78 -0.48 3.08
C ASP A 57 -0.73 -0.86 2.00
N ALA A 58 -0.08 0.15 1.41
CA ALA A 58 0.98 -0.08 0.44
C ALA A 58 2.16 -0.87 1.02
N THR A 59 2.60 -0.56 2.24
CA THR A 59 3.72 -1.27 2.88
C THR A 59 3.37 -2.71 3.26
N SER A 60 2.13 -2.95 3.72
CA SER A 60 1.67 -4.28 4.14
C SER A 60 1.61 -5.24 2.96
N ILE A 61 1.14 -4.77 1.79
CA ILE A 61 1.13 -5.55 0.54
C ILE A 61 2.55 -5.88 0.08
N VAL A 62 3.48 -4.92 0.14
CA VAL A 62 4.88 -5.14 -0.25
C VAL A 62 5.58 -6.13 0.69
N LEU A 63 5.36 -5.99 2.00
CA LEU A 63 5.89 -6.89 3.02
C LEU A 63 5.36 -8.31 2.85
N PHE A 64 4.05 -8.45 2.63
CA PHE A 64 3.42 -9.74 2.35
C PHE A 64 4.03 -10.42 1.12
N ASN A 65 4.22 -9.67 0.03
CA ASN A 65 4.88 -10.20 -1.17
C ASN A 65 6.33 -10.60 -0.93
N ALA A 66 7.07 -9.83 -0.12
CA ALA A 66 8.44 -10.17 0.25
C ALA A 66 8.52 -11.46 1.07
N ILE A 67 7.56 -11.69 1.97
CA ILE A 67 7.44 -12.91 2.79
C ILE A 67 7.10 -14.12 1.92
N LEU A 68 6.12 -14.03 1.02
CA LEU A 68 5.71 -15.14 0.13
C LEU A 68 6.81 -15.57 -0.85
N ARG A 69 7.65 -14.63 -1.27
CA ARG A 69 8.79 -14.91 -2.17
C ARG A 69 9.98 -15.53 -1.45
N PHE A 70 9.93 -15.63 -0.12
CA PHE A 70 11.04 -16.11 0.69
C PHE A 70 10.86 -17.59 1.03
N ASP A 71 11.83 -18.42 0.64
CA ASP A 71 11.87 -19.82 1.05
C ASP A 71 12.51 -19.91 2.46
N LEU A 72 11.68 -20.20 3.47
CA LEU A 72 12.10 -20.33 4.87
C LEU A 72 12.51 -21.78 5.24
N SER A 73 12.87 -22.62 4.26
CA SER A 73 13.41 -23.96 4.55
C SER A 73 14.62 -23.95 5.51
N HIS A 74 15.39 -22.85 5.56
CA HIS A 74 16.40 -22.60 6.59
C HIS A 74 16.36 -21.14 7.09
N ILE A 75 15.71 -20.89 8.23
CA ILE A 75 15.73 -19.58 8.89
C ILE A 75 17.10 -19.37 9.56
N THR A 76 18.00 -18.71 8.84
CA THR A 76 19.29 -18.23 9.37
C THR A 76 19.23 -16.71 9.54
N SER A 77 20.06 -16.10 10.38
CA SER A 77 20.13 -14.63 10.54
C SER A 77 20.38 -13.89 9.21
N SER A 78 21.02 -14.55 8.24
CA SER A 78 21.18 -14.06 6.86
C SER A 78 19.84 -13.90 6.14
N SER A 79 18.89 -14.81 6.36
CA SER A 79 17.56 -14.81 5.73
C SER A 79 16.76 -13.55 6.10
N ALA A 80 16.85 -13.08 7.35
CA ALA A 80 16.19 -11.86 7.79
C ALA A 80 16.75 -10.61 7.08
N ILE A 81 18.06 -10.55 6.86
CA ILE A 81 18.71 -9.44 6.14
C ILE A 81 18.30 -9.44 4.67
N HIS A 82 18.25 -10.62 4.04
CA HIS A 82 17.78 -10.75 2.66
C HIS A 82 16.30 -10.37 2.51
N LEU A 83 15.44 -10.75 3.46
CA LEU A 83 14.03 -10.34 3.48
C LEU A 83 13.91 -8.81 3.56
N LEU A 84 14.67 -8.18 4.48
CA LEU A 84 14.71 -6.73 4.64
C LEU A 84 15.20 -6.01 3.37
N GLY A 85 16.25 -6.56 2.74
CA GLY A 85 16.78 -6.04 1.48
C GLY A 85 15.77 -6.13 0.34
N ASN A 86 15.08 -7.26 0.20
CA ASN A 86 14.03 -7.44 -0.80
C ASN A 86 12.84 -6.50 -0.55
N PHE A 87 12.47 -6.27 0.72
CA PHE A 87 11.45 -5.30 1.09
C PHE A 87 11.83 -3.89 0.62
N PHE A 88 13.03 -3.39 0.96
CA PHE A 88 13.46 -2.06 0.55
C PHE A 88 13.60 -1.92 -0.97
N TYR A 89 14.03 -2.99 -1.65
CA TYR A 89 14.09 -3.03 -3.11
C TYR A 89 12.70 -2.93 -3.75
N LEU A 90 11.75 -3.77 -3.33
CA LEU A 90 10.37 -3.75 -3.84
C LEU A 90 9.67 -2.43 -3.51
N PHE A 91 9.83 -1.94 -2.28
CA PHE A 91 9.27 -0.67 -1.84
C PHE A 91 9.83 0.50 -2.68
N GLY A 92 11.16 0.63 -2.76
CA GLY A 92 11.81 1.72 -3.49
C GLY A 92 11.52 1.72 -4.99
N THR A 93 11.57 0.55 -5.63
CA THR A 93 11.24 0.42 -7.06
C THR A 93 9.77 0.74 -7.35
N SER A 94 8.85 0.28 -6.49
CA SER A 94 7.41 0.57 -6.64
C SER A 94 7.11 2.06 -6.43
N THR A 95 7.71 2.70 -5.43
CA THR A 95 7.57 4.15 -5.21
C THR A 95 8.12 4.94 -6.39
N ALA A 96 9.31 4.60 -6.89
CA ALA A 96 9.92 5.27 -8.04
C ALA A 96 9.06 5.15 -9.30
N LEU A 97 8.51 3.96 -9.57
CA LEU A 97 7.59 3.74 -10.68
C LEU A 97 6.30 4.56 -10.52
N GLY A 98 5.73 4.57 -9.32
CA GLY A 98 4.54 5.37 -9.00
C GLY A 98 4.76 6.87 -9.23
N ILE A 99 5.90 7.41 -8.81
CA ILE A 99 6.28 8.81 -9.07
C ILE A 99 6.41 9.05 -10.58
N ALA A 100 7.11 8.19 -11.30
CA ALA A 100 7.31 8.35 -12.74
C ALA A 100 5.97 8.35 -13.50
N VAL A 101 5.10 7.38 -13.23
CA VAL A 101 3.77 7.28 -13.87
C VAL A 101 2.88 8.47 -13.46
N GLY A 102 2.91 8.89 -12.20
CA GLY A 102 2.16 10.04 -11.71
C GLY A 102 2.59 11.35 -12.41
N LEU A 103 3.89 11.57 -12.56
CA LEU A 103 4.42 12.73 -13.28
C LEU A 103 4.08 12.70 -14.78
N ILE A 104 4.17 11.54 -15.43
CA ILE A 104 3.77 11.37 -16.83
C ILE A 104 2.28 11.68 -16.99
N SER A 105 1.43 11.15 -16.11
CA SER A 105 -0.01 11.42 -16.11
C SER A 105 -0.31 12.90 -15.94
N ALA A 106 0.31 13.56 -14.95
CA ALA A 106 0.16 14.99 -14.73
C ALA A 106 0.59 15.82 -15.97
N TYR A 107 1.68 15.42 -16.63
CA TYR A 107 2.14 16.06 -17.86
C TYR A 107 1.14 15.89 -19.02
N ILE A 108 0.60 14.68 -19.22
CA ILE A 108 -0.41 14.41 -20.25
C ILE A 108 -1.66 15.24 -20.00
N ILE A 109 -2.17 15.26 -18.76
CA ILE A 109 -3.36 16.06 -18.39
C ILE A 109 -3.09 17.54 -18.67
N LYS A 110 -1.94 18.08 -18.27
CA LYS A 110 -1.57 19.48 -18.52
C LYS A 110 -1.57 19.80 -20.03
N LYS A 111 -1.03 18.92 -20.86
CA LYS A 111 -0.95 19.11 -22.31
C LYS A 111 -2.34 19.02 -22.98
N LEU A 112 -3.20 18.10 -22.52
CA LEU A 112 -4.57 17.98 -22.99
C LEU A 112 -5.45 19.16 -22.56
N TYR A 113 -5.28 19.66 -21.33
CA TYR A 113 -6.02 20.83 -20.83
C TYR A 113 -5.63 22.12 -21.57
N PHE A 114 -4.37 22.25 -21.99
CA PHE A 114 -3.92 23.37 -22.82
C PHE A 114 -4.60 23.38 -24.21
N GLY A 115 -5.00 22.21 -24.72
CA GLY A 115 -5.81 22.09 -25.95
C GLY A 115 -7.27 22.55 -25.78
N ARG A 116 -7.81 22.57 -24.56
CA ARG A 116 -9.20 22.98 -24.26
C ARG A 116 -9.39 24.49 -24.14
N HIS A 117 -8.32 25.29 -24.06
CA HIS A 117 -8.47 26.75 -24.11
C HIS A 117 -8.91 27.26 -25.51
N SER A 118 -8.96 26.36 -26.52
CA SER A 118 -9.61 26.66 -27.80
C SER A 118 -11.14 26.56 -27.72
N THR A 119 -11.72 25.82 -26.77
CA THR A 119 -13.18 25.72 -26.61
C THR A 119 -13.77 26.99 -25.97
N ASP A 120 -13.05 27.63 -25.04
CA ASP A 120 -13.43 28.95 -24.51
C ASP A 120 -13.38 30.04 -25.61
N ARG A 121 -12.46 29.91 -26.59
CA ARG A 121 -12.43 30.77 -27.79
C ARG A 121 -13.53 30.44 -28.79
N GLU A 122 -13.92 29.17 -28.96
CA GLU A 122 -15.05 28.79 -29.82
C GLU A 122 -16.40 29.30 -29.27
N VAL A 123 -16.60 29.24 -27.95
CA VAL A 123 -17.81 29.77 -27.31
C VAL A 123 -17.82 31.30 -27.25
N ALA A 124 -16.66 31.95 -27.18
CA ALA A 124 -16.55 33.42 -27.25
C ALA A 124 -16.65 34.01 -28.67
N LEU A 125 -16.58 33.17 -29.71
CA LEU A 125 -16.73 33.56 -31.12
C LEU A 125 -18.10 33.18 -31.73
N MET A 126 -18.94 32.43 -30.99
CA MET A 126 -20.38 32.27 -31.29
C MET A 126 -21.19 33.35 -30.59
#